data_AF-A0A837I435-F1
#
_entry.id   AF-A0A837I435-F1
#
_cell.length_a   1.000
_cell.length_b   1.000
_cell.length_c   1.000
_cell.angle_alpha   90.00
_cell.angle_beta   90.00
_cell.angle_gamma   90.00
#
_symmetry.space_group_name_H-M   'P 1'
#
loop_
_entity.id
_entity.type
_entity.pdbx_description
1 polymer ?
#
loop_
_entity_poly.entity_id
_entity_poly.type
_entity_poly.pdbx_seq_one_letter_code
_entity_poly.pdbx_strand_id
1 'polypeptide(L)'
;MENKMNLTFLGILAFSTISALILILNAVSSTGMPFYVALIGVMGFGGFLALFIFARADFRYIVYHTKAKSSGPATLVELDSGLTTIYLGIKAPGQSSMTVDLQEIPVTTLFFGRWSVYGDKRSSIQLWQDHPLFGGGWYFTQH
;
A
#
# COMPACT_ATOMS: atom_id res chain seq x y z
N MET A 1 7.48 25.75 -3.43
CA MET A 1 6.99 24.50 -4.06
C MET A 1 8.20 23.70 -4.48
N GLU A 2 8.65 22.75 -3.66
CA GLU A 2 9.70 21.83 -4.08
C GLU A 2 9.11 20.88 -5.12
N ASN A 3 9.70 20.87 -6.31
CA ASN A 3 9.35 19.92 -7.36
C ASN A 3 9.92 18.55 -6.93
N LYS A 4 9.23 17.87 -6.01
CA LYS A 4 9.56 16.50 -5.60
C LYS A 4 9.19 15.60 -6.76
N MET A 5 10.15 15.41 -7.67
CA MET A 5 10.07 14.44 -8.75
C MET A 5 9.61 13.10 -8.16
N ASN A 6 8.48 12.60 -8.63
CA ASN A 6 7.82 11.44 -8.05
C ASN A 6 8.76 10.24 -8.16
N LEU A 7 9.32 9.79 -7.04
CA LEU A 7 10.33 8.73 -7.03
C LEU A 7 9.78 7.42 -7.61
N THR A 8 8.47 7.21 -7.51
CA THR A 8 7.74 6.11 -8.18
C THR A 8 7.85 6.23 -9.70
N PHE A 9 7.66 7.44 -10.25
CA PHE A 9 7.83 7.70 -11.68
C PHE A 9 9.28 7.47 -12.13
N LEU A 10 10.25 7.90 -11.34
CA LEU A 10 11.67 7.65 -11.62
C LEU A 10 11.99 6.14 -11.60
N GLY A 11 11.41 5.39 -10.66
CA GLY A 11 11.52 3.94 -10.59
C GLY A 11 10.94 3.24 -11.83
N ILE A 12 9.74 3.64 -12.28
CA ILE A 12 9.11 3.14 -13.51
C ILE A 12 9.95 3.46 -14.75
N LEU A 13 10.49 4.68 -14.82
CA LEU A 13 11.35 5.11 -15.93
C LEU A 13 12.64 4.28 -15.98
N ALA A 14 13.31 4.09 -14.83
CA ALA A 14 14.50 3.25 -14.71
C ALA A 14 14.21 1.78 -15.06
N PHE A 15 13.05 1.27 -14.66
CA PHE A 15 12.60 -0.07 -15.04
C PHE A 15 12.45 -0.23 -16.54
N SER A 16 11.80 0.74 -17.18
CA SER A 16 11.56 0.73 -18.62
C SER A 16 12.86 0.77 -19.42
N THR A 17 13.81 1.64 -19.02
CA THR A 17 15.10 1.77 -19.72
C THR A 17 16.00 0.56 -19.52
N ILE A 18 16.11 0.03 -18.30
CA ILE A 18 16.93 -1.16 -18.03
C ILE A 18 16.33 -2.41 -18.71
N SER A 19 15.01 -2.58 -18.68
CA SER A 19 14.36 -3.71 -19.35
C SER A 19 14.55 -3.65 -20.86
N ALA A 20 14.40 -2.47 -21.46
CA ALA A 20 14.69 -2.27 -22.88
C ALA A 20 16.16 -2.59 -23.22
N LEU A 21 17.11 -2.15 -22.38
CA LEU A 21 18.53 -2.44 -22.57
C LEU A 21 18.82 -3.95 -22.50
N ILE A 22 18.25 -4.68 -21.53
CA ILE A 22 18.40 -6.14 -21.41
C ILE A 22 17.88 -6.85 -22.67
N LEU A 23 16.71 -6.46 -23.17
CA LEU A 23 16.10 -7.07 -24.35
C LEU A 23 16.92 -6.77 -25.63
N ILE A 24 17.39 -5.53 -25.80
CA ILE A 24 18.23 -5.15 -26.93
C ILE A 24 19.55 -5.92 -26.89
N LEU A 25 20.25 -5.93 -25.75
CA LEU A 25 21.53 -6.65 -25.60
C LEU A 25 21.37 -8.16 -25.82
N ASN A 26 20.24 -8.76 -25.44
CA ASN A 26 19.94 -10.15 -25.75
C ASN A 26 19.77 -10.37 -27.26
N ALA A 27 19.09 -9.47 -27.97
CA ALA A 27 18.83 -9.58 -29.41
C ALA A 27 20.10 -9.45 -30.29
N VAL A 28 21.09 -8.67 -29.87
CA VAL A 28 22.37 -8.51 -30.60
C VAL A 28 23.50 -9.41 -30.08
N SER A 29 23.24 -10.23 -29.06
CA SER A 29 24.22 -11.17 -28.51
C SER A 29 24.46 -12.35 -29.46
N SER A 30 25.70 -12.51 -29.91
CA SER A 30 26.13 -13.68 -30.71
C SER A 30 26.36 -14.95 -29.87
N THR A 31 26.34 -14.83 -28.53
CA THR A 31 26.64 -15.91 -27.57
C THR A 31 25.41 -16.66 -27.08
N GLY A 32 24.22 -16.44 -27.66
CA GLY A 32 23.08 -17.33 -27.46
C GLY A 32 22.56 -17.36 -26.03
N MET A 33 22.57 -16.22 -25.32
CA MET A 33 21.85 -16.14 -24.04
C MET A 33 20.36 -16.41 -24.33
N PRO A 34 19.78 -17.50 -23.81
CA PRO A 34 18.43 -17.88 -24.20
C PRO A 34 17.43 -16.79 -23.83
N PHE A 35 16.50 -16.48 -24.73
CA PHE A 35 15.48 -15.44 -24.52
C PHE A 35 14.75 -15.55 -23.17
N TYR A 36 14.54 -16.78 -22.68
CA TYR A 36 13.94 -17.02 -21.37
C TYR A 36 14.74 -16.44 -20.19
N VAL A 37 16.08 -16.37 -20.29
CA VAL A 37 16.93 -15.78 -19.23
C VAL A 37 16.73 -14.26 -19.15
N ALA A 38 16.68 -13.59 -20.30
CA ALA A 38 16.37 -12.16 -20.36
C ALA A 38 14.95 -11.87 -19.83
N LEU A 39 13.99 -12.72 -20.19
CA LEU A 39 12.61 -12.61 -19.71
C LEU A 39 12.52 -12.78 -18.18
N ILE A 40 13.24 -13.75 -17.59
CA ILE A 40 13.33 -13.94 -16.13
C ILE A 40 13.94 -12.69 -15.47
N GLY A 41 14.97 -12.10 -16.06
CA GLY A 41 15.58 -10.86 -15.55
C GLY A 41 14.60 -9.69 -15.53
N VAL A 42 13.84 -9.48 -16.62
CA VAL A 42 12.80 -8.44 -16.71
C VAL A 42 11.66 -8.70 -15.70
N MET A 43 11.18 -9.94 -15.59
CA MET A 43 10.15 -10.30 -14.62
C MET A 43 10.61 -10.11 -13.18
N GLY A 44 11.84 -10.52 -12.84
CA GLY A 44 12.42 -10.33 -11.51
C GLY A 44 12.59 -8.86 -11.15
N PHE A 45 13.08 -8.05 -12.09
CA PHE A 45 13.22 -6.61 -11.88
C PHE A 45 11.86 -5.90 -11.80
N GLY A 46 10.87 -6.35 -12.57
CA GLY A 46 9.50 -5.82 -12.53
C GLY A 46 8.81 -6.15 -11.22
N GLY A 47 8.98 -7.37 -10.73
CA GLY A 47 8.51 -7.78 -9.40
C GLY A 47 9.17 -6.96 -8.29
N PHE A 48 10.49 -6.74 -8.35
CA PHE A 48 11.20 -5.88 -7.40
C PHE A 48 10.68 -4.43 -7.43
N LEU A 49 10.50 -3.85 -8.62
CA LEU A 49 9.95 -2.50 -8.74
C LEU A 49 8.52 -2.43 -8.18
N ALA A 50 7.67 -3.41 -8.48
CA ALA A 50 6.31 -3.47 -7.95
C ALA A 50 6.33 -3.50 -6.41
N LEU A 51 7.17 -4.35 -5.81
CA LEU A 51 7.38 -4.40 -4.35
C LEU A 51 7.93 -3.09 -3.79
N PHE A 52 8.86 -2.44 -4.49
CA PHE A 52 9.44 -1.16 -4.08
C PHE A 52 8.39 -0.04 -4.05
N ILE A 53 7.56 0.05 -5.10
CA ILE A 53 6.45 1.02 -5.18
C ILE A 53 5.40 0.71 -4.12
N PHE A 54 5.10 -0.57 -3.92
CA PHE A 54 4.15 -1.03 -2.91
C PHE A 54 4.65 -0.70 -1.49
N ALA A 55 5.93 -0.90 -1.19
CA ALA A 55 6.56 -0.54 0.08
C ALA A 55 6.56 0.98 0.34
N ARG A 56 6.57 1.79 -0.72
CA ARG A 56 6.55 3.27 -0.65
C ARG A 56 5.18 3.86 -0.36
N ALA A 57 4.10 3.16 -0.65
CA ALA A 57 2.75 3.58 -0.29
C ALA A 57 2.52 3.34 1.21
N ASP A 58 3.36 3.90 2.08
CA ASP A 58 3.20 3.78 3.53
C ASP A 58 2.04 4.63 4.06
N PHE A 59 1.74 4.53 5.36
CA PHE A 59 0.62 5.27 5.92
C PHE A 59 0.81 6.79 5.82
N ARG A 60 2.06 7.29 5.86
CA ARG A 60 2.37 8.72 5.65
C ARG A 60 1.98 9.16 4.24
N TYR A 61 2.25 8.34 3.24
CA TYR A 61 1.82 8.58 1.87
C TYR A 61 0.30 8.71 1.77
N ILE A 62 -0.47 7.84 2.45
CA ILE A 62 -1.93 7.94 2.49
C ILE A 62 -2.37 9.27 3.08
N VAL A 63 -1.90 9.61 4.28
CA VAL A 63 -2.31 10.83 5.00
C VAL A 63 -2.10 12.08 4.14
N TYR A 64 -0.98 12.14 3.41
CA TYR A 64 -0.70 13.22 2.48
C TYR A 64 -1.70 13.29 1.31
N HIS A 65 -2.05 12.15 0.71
CA HIS A 65 -2.92 12.10 -0.48
C HIS A 65 -4.41 12.25 -0.14
N THR A 66 -4.84 11.78 1.02
CA THR A 66 -6.23 11.90 1.47
C THR A 66 -6.51 13.27 2.11
N LYS A 67 -5.48 14.07 2.41
CA LYS A 67 -5.59 15.37 3.10
C LYS A 67 -6.36 15.25 4.42
N ALA A 68 -6.05 14.21 5.19
CA ALA A 68 -6.67 14.00 6.50
C ALA A 68 -6.32 15.14 7.46
N LYS A 69 -7.31 15.62 8.22
CA LYS A 69 -7.12 16.60 9.30
C LYS A 69 -6.46 15.96 10.53
N SER A 70 -6.81 14.72 10.81
CA SER A 70 -6.24 13.90 11.89
C SER A 70 -6.03 12.48 11.41
N SER A 71 -5.01 11.81 11.94
CA SER A 71 -4.67 10.44 11.57
C SER A 71 -3.80 9.78 12.63
N GLY A 72 -3.85 8.45 12.72
CA GLY A 72 -3.01 7.70 13.65
C GLY A 72 -3.21 6.19 13.55
N PRO A 73 -2.51 5.41 14.39
CA PRO A 73 -2.78 3.98 14.51
C PRO A 73 -4.19 3.76 15.06
N ALA A 74 -4.79 2.63 14.70
CA ALA A 74 -6.05 2.14 15.25
C ALA A 74 -5.83 0.73 15.82
N THR A 75 -6.52 0.41 16.90
CA THR A 75 -6.49 -0.93 17.49
C THR A 75 -7.87 -1.55 17.35
N LEU A 76 -7.93 -2.76 16.80
CA LEU A 76 -9.17 -3.52 16.68
C LEU A 76 -9.13 -4.69 17.64
N VAL A 77 -10.24 -4.90 18.35
CA VAL A 77 -10.44 -6.03 19.25
C VAL A 77 -11.73 -6.72 18.87
N GLU A 78 -11.61 -7.94 18.36
CA GLU A 78 -12.74 -8.81 18.09
C GLU A 78 -13.34 -9.30 19.41
N LEU A 79 -14.68 -9.24 19.49
CA LEU A 79 -15.44 -9.71 20.64
C LEU A 79 -16.00 -11.11 20.36
N ASP A 80 -16.29 -11.87 21.42
CA ASP A 80 -16.90 -13.21 21.31
C ASP A 80 -18.26 -13.21 20.58
N SER A 81 -18.89 -12.04 20.44
CA SER A 81 -20.13 -11.83 19.69
C SER A 81 -19.94 -11.71 18.17
N GLY A 82 -18.70 -11.73 17.66
CA GLY A 82 -18.36 -11.46 16.26
C GLY A 82 -18.31 -9.97 15.89
N LEU A 83 -18.65 -9.07 16.84
CA LEU A 83 -18.49 -7.63 16.67
C LEU A 83 -17.03 -7.22 16.89
N THR A 84 -16.62 -6.08 16.32
CA THR A 84 -15.28 -5.53 16.52
C THR A 84 -15.33 -4.19 17.21
N THR A 85 -14.61 -4.07 18.32
CA THR A 85 -14.38 -2.79 18.99
C THR A 85 -13.16 -2.10 18.41
N ILE A 86 -13.35 -0.87 17.93
CA ILE A 86 -12.30 -0.04 17.37
C ILE A 86 -11.90 1.02 18.40
N TYR A 87 -10.59 1.11 18.64
CA TYR A 87 -9.95 2.18 19.40
C TYR A 87 -9.14 3.05 18.43
N LEU A 88 -9.41 4.35 18.42
CA LEU A 88 -8.61 5.32 17.67
C LEU A 88 -7.34 5.63 18.47
N GLY A 89 -6.26 4.92 18.19
CA GLY A 89 -4.98 4.99 18.91
C GLY A 89 -4.57 3.66 19.55
N ILE A 90 -3.58 3.72 20.44
CA ILE A 90 -3.16 2.59 21.27
C ILE A 90 -4.17 2.46 22.42
N LYS A 91 -4.75 1.27 22.60
CA LYS A 91 -5.73 0.99 23.67
C LYS A 91 -5.23 1.48 25.03
N ALA A 92 -5.93 2.45 25.61
CA ALA A 92 -5.69 2.99 26.94
C ALA A 92 -6.95 2.97 27.83
N PRO A 93 -6.82 2.86 29.17
CA PRO A 93 -7.97 2.96 30.07
C PRO A 93 -8.70 4.30 29.91
N GLY A 94 -10.01 4.27 29.70
CA GLY A 94 -10.86 5.47 29.56
C GLY A 94 -10.87 6.09 28.16
N GLN A 95 -10.24 5.48 27.16
CA GLN A 95 -10.27 5.94 25.78
C GLN A 95 -11.62 5.64 25.13
N SER A 96 -12.18 6.63 24.42
CA SER A 96 -13.40 6.45 23.63
C SER A 96 -13.21 5.33 22.60
N SER A 97 -14.15 4.40 22.56
CA SER A 97 -14.17 3.28 21.63
C SER A 97 -15.52 3.20 20.95
N MET A 98 -15.54 2.61 19.76
CA MET A 98 -16.75 2.35 19.00
C MET A 98 -16.81 0.88 18.67
N THR A 99 -17.90 0.22 19.03
CA THR A 99 -18.17 -1.16 18.59
C THR A 99 -18.94 -1.12 17.29
N VAL A 100 -18.40 -1.77 16.27
CA VAL A 100 -19.02 -1.89 14.95
C VAL A 100 -18.98 -3.32 14.46
N ASP A 101 -19.85 -3.66 13.52
CA ASP A 101 -19.65 -4.84 12.69
C ASP A 101 -18.78 -4.46 11.49
N LEU A 102 -17.57 -5.01 11.42
CA LEU A 102 -16.67 -4.75 10.30
C LEU A 102 -17.13 -5.39 8.99
N GLN A 103 -17.92 -6.46 9.05
CA GLN A 103 -18.43 -7.17 7.87
C GLN A 103 -19.50 -6.34 7.13
N GLU A 104 -20.20 -5.48 7.86
CA GLU A 104 -21.21 -4.58 7.31
C GLU A 104 -20.60 -3.29 6.71
N ILE A 105 -19.33 -3.00 6.99
CA ILE A 105 -18.66 -1.80 6.49
C ILE A 105 -18.12 -2.05 5.07
N PRO A 106 -18.48 -1.21 4.08
CA PRO A 106 -17.92 -1.32 2.74
C PRO A 106 -16.40 -1.25 2.75
N VAL A 107 -15.75 -2.21 2.08
CA VAL A 107 -14.30 -2.26 1.93
C VAL A 107 -13.89 -1.92 0.51
N THR A 108 -12.85 -1.10 0.35
CA THR A 108 -12.23 -0.82 -0.94
C THR A 108 -10.73 -1.00 -0.84
N THR A 109 -10.12 -1.64 -1.84
CA THR A 109 -8.67 -1.79 -1.90
C THR A 109 -8.04 -0.68 -2.73
N LEU A 110 -7.07 0.05 -2.16
CA LEU A 110 -6.37 1.15 -2.79
C LEU A 110 -4.85 0.95 -2.78
N PHE A 111 -4.15 1.80 -3.53
CA PHE A 111 -2.69 1.86 -3.60
C PHE A 111 -2.07 0.49 -3.93
N PHE A 112 -2.44 -0.02 -5.11
CA PHE A 112 -1.93 -1.27 -5.69
C PHE A 112 -2.25 -2.55 -4.91
N GLY A 113 -3.21 -2.54 -3.98
CA GLY A 113 -3.51 -3.72 -3.18
C GLY A 113 -2.99 -3.65 -1.75
N ARG A 114 -2.25 -2.59 -1.40
CA ARG A 114 -1.63 -2.49 -0.08
C ARG A 114 -2.63 -2.18 1.01
N TRP A 115 -3.61 -1.34 0.73
CA TRP A 115 -4.48 -0.80 1.76
C TRP A 115 -5.92 -1.19 1.54
N SER A 116 -6.50 -1.83 2.54
CA SER A 116 -7.95 -2.01 2.64
C SER A 116 -8.53 -0.83 3.41
N VAL A 117 -9.47 -0.14 2.79
CA VAL A 117 -10.17 1.01 3.37
C VAL A 117 -11.57 0.59 3.76
N TYR A 118 -11.90 0.77 5.04
CA TYR A 118 -13.21 0.50 5.59
C TYR A 118 -13.93 1.82 5.84
N GLY A 119 -15.08 1.98 5.19
CA GLY A 119 -15.92 3.18 5.26
C GLY A 119 -16.16 3.82 3.89
N ASP A 120 -17.25 4.57 3.78
CA ASP A 120 -17.58 5.30 2.55
C ASP A 120 -16.68 6.54 2.40
N LYS A 121 -16.56 7.04 1.17
CA LYS A 121 -15.87 8.31 0.85
C LYS A 121 -16.48 9.52 1.58
N ARG A 122 -17.72 9.40 2.04
CA ARG A 122 -18.44 10.44 2.80
C ARG A 122 -18.28 10.31 4.32
N SER A 123 -17.72 9.21 4.81
CA SER A 123 -17.50 9.01 6.24
C SER A 123 -16.49 10.03 6.77
N SER A 124 -16.79 10.63 7.93
CA SER A 124 -15.88 11.54 8.62
C SER A 124 -14.59 10.84 9.08
N ILE A 125 -14.67 9.53 9.31
CA ILE A 125 -13.56 8.66 9.71
C ILE A 125 -13.50 7.48 8.74
N GLN A 126 -12.29 7.17 8.26
CA GLN A 126 -11.98 5.99 7.47
C GLN A 126 -10.92 5.16 8.18
N LEU A 127 -11.10 3.84 8.19
CA LEU A 127 -10.13 2.92 8.74
C LEU A 127 -9.32 2.30 7.61
N TRP A 128 -8.04 2.11 7.86
CA TRP A 128 -7.06 1.65 6.90
C TRP A 128 -6.33 0.45 7.50
N GLN A 129 -6.35 -0.68 6.79
CA GLN A 129 -5.57 -1.86 7.15
C GLN A 129 -4.43 -2.02 6.15
N ASP A 130 -3.20 -2.09 6.66
CA ASP A 130 -2.03 -2.41 5.85
C ASP A 130 -2.05 -3.88 5.44
N HIS A 131 -1.45 -4.20 4.32
CA HIS A 131 -1.36 -5.56 3.83
C HIS A 131 -0.54 -6.42 4.83
N PRO A 132 -0.89 -7.70 5.09
CA PRO A 132 -0.19 -8.54 6.06
C PRO A 132 1.32 -8.66 5.84
N LEU A 133 1.78 -8.61 4.58
CA LEU A 133 3.21 -8.62 4.23
C LEU A 133 4.00 -7.44 4.81
N PHE A 134 3.35 -6.37 5.27
CA PHE A 134 3.96 -5.15 5.80
C PHE A 134 3.63 -4.92 7.28
N GLY A 135 3.14 -5.96 7.96
CA GLY A 135 2.83 -5.94 9.39
C GLY A 135 1.33 -5.92 9.71
N GLY A 136 0.46 -5.72 8.72
CA GLY A 136 -0.99 -5.85 8.92
C GLY A 136 -1.61 -4.80 9.85
N GLY A 137 -0.90 -3.69 10.07
CA GLY A 137 -1.29 -2.67 11.04
C GLY A 137 -2.58 -1.95 10.65
N TRP A 138 -3.31 -1.49 11.66
CA TRP A 138 -4.54 -0.71 11.49
C TRP A 138 -4.29 0.76 11.80
N TYR A 139 -4.97 1.62 11.04
CA TYR A 139 -4.83 3.06 11.10
C TYR A 139 -6.17 3.75 10.81
N PHE A 140 -6.27 5.03 11.12
CA PHE A 140 -7.43 5.85 10.79
C PHE A 140 -7.02 7.17 10.16
N THR A 141 -7.89 7.69 9.29
CA THR A 141 -7.87 9.08 8.82
C THR A 141 -9.21 9.74 9.13
N GLN A 142 -9.17 11.02 9.48
CA GLN A 142 -10.35 11.85 9.76
C GLN A 142 -10.32 13.12 8.90
N HIS A 143 -11.43 13.45 8.25
CA HIS A 143 -11.55 14.55 7.28
C HIS A 143 -12.32 15.78 7.79
#